data_AF-A0A1Y1RZ30-F1
#
_entry.id   AF-A0A1Y1RZ30-F1
#
_cell.length_a   1.000
_cell.length_b   1.000
_cell.length_c   1.000
_cell.angle_alpha   90.00
_cell.angle_beta   90.00
_cell.angle_gamma   90.00
#
_symmetry.space_group_name_H-M   'P 1'
#
loop_
_entity.id
_entity.type
_entity.pdbx_description
1 polymer ?
#
loop_
_entity_poly.entity_id
_entity_poly.type
_entity_poly.pdbx_seq_one_letter_code
_entity_poly.pdbx_strand_id
1 'polypeptide(L)'
;MNARLKAIYESASTLFIRQGYSRTQISHIAQAVGVSVGTIYHDFSGKKEIMQFVLKCTIEPDFMEKNLKRPINEEAFEGLEREIEETFTTVLRDFSERSARPETSFSAFISDAFDLVARYAAGLLFIEKNQYEFEKLAGYYRDFRNRFFETMTFYFNRYIERGVIRKPHFPQYAVTHIIETITWWGMDIRYSAFNQLDISKEQAREVVLDNLVPAYARTHAGK
;
A
#
# COMPACT_ATOMS: atom_id res chain seq x y z
N MET A 1 13.12 16.77 9.56
CA MET A 1 12.19 16.66 8.43
C MET A 1 12.82 17.23 7.17
N ASN A 2 13.23 16.37 6.25
CA ASN A 2 13.77 16.80 4.96
C ASN A 2 12.64 17.17 4.00
N ALA A 3 12.05 18.36 4.20
CA ALA A 3 10.82 18.79 3.52
C ALA A 3 10.88 18.63 1.98
N ARG A 4 12.05 18.85 1.38
CA ARG A 4 12.24 18.68 -0.08
C ARG A 4 12.24 17.21 -0.51
N LEU A 5 12.91 16.32 0.22
CA LEU A 5 12.87 14.88 -0.09
C LEU A 5 11.46 14.32 0.08
N LYS A 6 10.71 14.80 1.07
CA LYS A 6 9.29 14.46 1.24
C LYS A 6 8.45 14.90 0.03
N ALA A 7 8.61 16.15 -0.41
CA ALA A 7 7.90 16.65 -1.60
C ALA A 7 8.26 15.86 -2.87
N ILE A 8 9.54 15.48 -3.04
CA ILE A 8 10.00 14.62 -4.14
C ILE A 8 9.36 13.23 -4.04
N TYR A 9 9.35 12.61 -2.85
CA TYR A 9 8.70 11.32 -2.61
C TYR A 9 7.22 11.36 -3.01
N GLU A 10 6.46 12.35 -2.54
CA GLU A 10 5.02 12.47 -2.80
C GLU A 10 4.72 12.71 -4.29
N SER A 11 5.48 13.63 -4.92
CA SER A 11 5.32 13.99 -6.33
C SER A 11 5.72 12.83 -7.25
N ALA A 12 6.87 12.21 -7.00
CA ALA A 12 7.37 11.10 -7.80
C ALA A 12 6.45 9.87 -7.67
N SER A 13 5.99 9.53 -6.46
CA SER A 13 5.03 8.44 -6.25
C SER A 13 3.77 8.65 -7.10
N THR A 14 3.19 9.85 -7.02
CA THR A 14 1.98 10.20 -7.77
C THR A 14 2.20 10.10 -9.29
N LEU A 15 3.29 10.66 -9.79
CA LEU A 15 3.61 10.63 -11.21
C LEU A 15 3.85 9.20 -11.72
N PHE A 16 4.66 8.41 -11.01
CA PHE A 16 4.93 7.03 -11.41
C PHE A 16 3.68 6.16 -11.39
N ILE A 17 2.76 6.34 -10.43
CA ILE A 17 1.51 5.59 -10.37
C ILE A 17 0.54 6.01 -11.48
N ARG A 18 0.42 7.31 -11.77
CA ARG A 18 -0.56 7.81 -12.76
C ARG A 18 -0.14 7.60 -14.20
N GLN A 19 1.12 7.88 -14.53
CA GLN A 19 1.58 7.87 -15.92
C GLN A 19 2.55 6.73 -16.23
N GLY A 20 3.06 6.02 -15.21
CA GLY A 20 4.08 4.98 -15.36
C GLY A 20 5.51 5.53 -15.30
N TYR A 21 6.46 4.67 -14.95
CA TYR A 21 7.87 5.00 -14.77
C TYR A 21 8.53 5.42 -16.08
N SER A 22 8.34 4.69 -17.18
CA SER A 22 8.91 5.07 -18.49
C SER A 22 8.53 6.49 -18.93
N ARG A 23 7.25 6.86 -18.81
CA ARG A 23 6.74 8.19 -19.24
C ARG A 23 7.03 9.32 -18.27
N THR A 24 7.46 9.00 -17.04
CA THR A 24 7.85 10.02 -16.06
C THR A 24 9.25 10.53 -16.35
N GLN A 25 9.39 11.85 -16.47
CA GLN A 25 10.69 12.53 -16.63
C GLN A 25 11.06 13.28 -15.35
N ILE A 26 12.35 13.50 -15.12
CA ILE A 26 12.84 14.30 -13.98
C ILE A 26 12.29 15.73 -14.04
N SER A 27 12.09 16.29 -15.24
CA SER A 27 11.44 17.60 -15.44
C SER A 27 10.00 17.65 -14.91
N HIS A 28 9.21 16.59 -15.10
CA HIS A 28 7.86 16.50 -14.56
C HIS A 28 7.88 16.51 -13.02
N ILE A 29 8.83 15.79 -12.41
CA ILE A 29 9.00 15.74 -10.95
C ILE A 29 9.45 17.11 -10.42
N ALA A 30 10.43 17.74 -11.06
CA ALA A 30 10.93 19.07 -10.70
C ALA A 30 9.80 20.11 -10.74
N GLN A 31 9.00 20.09 -11.80
CA GLN A 31 7.83 20.96 -11.96
C GLN A 31 6.79 20.73 -10.86
N ALA A 32 6.45 19.47 -10.56
CA ALA A 32 5.46 19.13 -9.52
C ALA A 32 5.92 19.57 -8.11
N VAL A 33 7.22 19.48 -7.83
CA VAL A 33 7.83 19.92 -6.56
C VAL A 33 8.02 21.45 -6.50
N GLY A 34 8.02 22.14 -7.64
CA GLY A 34 8.28 23.58 -7.72
C GLY A 34 9.76 23.96 -7.65
N VAL A 35 10.65 23.11 -8.16
CA VAL A 35 12.11 23.34 -8.18
C VAL A 35 12.71 23.20 -9.58
N SER A 36 13.96 23.61 -9.75
CA SER A 36 14.67 23.40 -11.02
C SER A 36 15.09 21.93 -11.20
N VAL A 37 15.26 21.50 -12.45
CA VAL A 37 15.83 20.18 -12.76
C VAL A 37 17.22 20.00 -12.14
N GLY A 38 18.05 21.04 -12.14
CA GLY A 38 19.37 21.02 -11.48
C GLY A 38 19.28 20.79 -9.97
N THR A 39 18.21 21.28 -9.32
CA THR A 39 17.96 21.01 -7.89
C THR A 39 17.64 19.54 -7.64
N ILE A 40 16.94 18.86 -8.55
CA ILE A 40 16.72 17.42 -8.44
C ILE A 40 18.04 16.67 -8.62
N TYR A 41 18.86 17.04 -9.60
CA TYR A 41 20.18 16.41 -9.81
C TYR A 41 21.19 16.67 -8.69
N HIS A 42 21.01 17.74 -7.91
CA HIS A 42 21.77 17.93 -6.67
C HIS A 42 21.41 16.87 -5.63
N ASP A 43 20.13 16.44 -5.57
CA ASP A 43 19.67 15.50 -4.55
C ASP A 43 19.76 14.03 -5.00
N PHE A 44 19.59 13.74 -6.29
CA PHE A 44 19.56 12.40 -6.86
C PHE A 44 20.40 12.32 -8.14
N SER A 45 21.10 11.21 -8.36
CA SER A 45 21.87 11.00 -9.60
C SER A 45 20.99 10.81 -10.83
N GLY A 46 19.76 10.31 -10.65
CA GLY A 46 18.87 10.01 -11.76
C GLY A 46 17.47 9.54 -11.37
N LYS A 47 16.67 9.20 -12.39
CA LYS A 47 15.28 8.76 -12.24
C LYS A 47 15.17 7.42 -11.53
N LYS A 48 16.13 6.52 -11.78
CA LYS A 48 16.21 5.19 -11.13
C LYS A 48 16.33 5.35 -9.62
N GLU A 49 17.18 6.25 -9.16
CA GLU A 49 17.40 6.49 -7.74
C GLU A 49 16.20 7.16 -7.07
N ILE A 50 15.47 8.03 -7.77
CA ILE A 50 14.20 8.58 -7.25
C ILE A 50 13.15 7.47 -7.10
N MET A 51 13.09 6.53 -8.05
CA MET A 51 12.20 5.38 -7.94
C MET A 51 12.59 4.44 -6.79
N GLN A 52 13.88 4.12 -6.65
CA GLN A 52 14.38 3.33 -5.53
C GLN A 52 14.14 4.03 -4.19
N PHE A 53 14.26 5.36 -4.15
CA PHE A 53 13.91 6.17 -3.00
C PHE A 53 12.44 6.04 -2.62
N VAL A 54 11.51 6.08 -3.58
CA VAL A 54 10.08 5.86 -3.34
C VAL A 54 9.83 4.47 -2.74
N LEU A 55 10.43 3.43 -3.31
CA LEU A 55 10.28 2.06 -2.80
C LEU A 55 10.90 1.90 -1.40
N LYS A 56 12.10 2.44 -1.19
CA LYS A 56 12.81 2.40 0.10
C LYS A 56 12.03 3.13 1.18
N CYS A 57 11.54 4.34 0.91
CA CYS A 57 10.69 5.09 1.86
C CYS A 57 9.34 4.42 2.12
N THR A 58 8.83 3.61 1.18
CA THR A 58 7.61 2.84 1.41
C THR A 58 7.83 1.81 2.53
N ILE A 59 8.92 1.03 2.44
CA ILE A 59 9.27 -0.01 3.43
C ILE A 59 9.92 0.56 4.70
N GLU A 60 10.65 1.67 4.60
CA GLU A 60 11.37 2.35 5.68
C GLU A 60 11.13 3.88 5.61
N PRO A 61 10.05 4.41 6.22
CA PRO A 61 9.70 5.84 6.12
C PRO A 61 10.78 6.77 6.62
N ASP A 62 11.46 6.37 7.70
CA ASP A 62 12.49 7.15 8.34
C ASP A 62 13.75 7.27 7.47
N PHE A 63 13.84 6.53 6.35
CA PHE A 63 14.93 6.64 5.38
C PHE A 63 15.10 8.08 4.87
N MET A 64 14.00 8.83 4.68
CA MET A 64 14.08 10.22 4.20
C MET A 64 14.64 11.21 5.23
N GLU A 65 14.67 10.82 6.51
CA GLU A 65 15.22 11.61 7.60
C GLU A 65 16.71 11.32 7.85
N LYS A 66 17.24 10.27 7.23
CA LYS A 66 18.67 9.93 7.33
C LYS A 66 19.53 11.02 6.67
N ASN A 67 20.75 11.18 7.19
CA ASN A 67 21.74 12.06 6.59
C ASN A 67 22.38 11.38 5.36
N LEU A 68 21.68 11.44 4.23
CA LEU A 68 22.10 10.81 2.98
C LEU A 68 23.15 11.67 2.25
N LYS A 69 24.23 11.03 1.80
CA LYS A 69 25.20 11.66 0.90
C LYS A 69 24.52 12.03 -0.42
N ARG A 70 24.78 13.25 -0.90
CA ARG A 70 24.18 13.80 -2.12
C ARG A 70 25.23 13.95 -3.23
N PRO A 71 24.86 13.73 -4.50
CA PRO A 71 23.58 13.18 -4.94
C PRO A 71 23.40 11.73 -4.47
N ILE A 72 22.17 11.38 -4.08
CA ILE A 72 21.79 10.01 -3.70
C ILE A 72 21.92 9.15 -4.96
N ASN A 73 22.73 8.11 -4.87
CA ASN A 73 23.11 7.23 -5.97
C ASN A 73 22.69 5.77 -5.68
N GLU A 74 23.03 4.85 -6.59
CA GLU A 74 22.71 3.42 -6.47
C GLU A 74 23.25 2.76 -5.18
N GLU A 75 24.38 3.23 -4.63
CA GLU A 75 24.98 2.70 -3.40
C GLU A 75 24.01 2.82 -2.20
N ALA A 76 23.13 3.82 -2.20
CA ALA A 76 22.13 4.01 -1.15
C ALA A 76 20.99 2.97 -1.15
N PHE A 77 20.89 2.16 -2.22
CA PHE A 77 19.80 1.22 -2.47
C PHE A 77 20.29 -0.21 -2.71
N GLU A 78 21.53 -0.53 -2.35
CA GLU A 78 22.05 -1.89 -2.43
C GLU A 78 21.17 -2.85 -1.63
N GLY A 79 20.75 -3.94 -2.27
CA GLY A 79 19.91 -4.96 -1.64
C GLY A 79 18.43 -4.59 -1.48
N LEU A 80 17.97 -3.42 -1.95
CA LEU A 80 16.58 -2.97 -1.81
C LEU A 80 15.55 -4.00 -2.28
N GLU A 81 15.80 -4.71 -3.38
CA GLU A 81 14.85 -5.74 -3.87
C GLU A 81 14.64 -6.86 -2.84
N ARG A 82 15.72 -7.33 -2.20
CA ARG A 82 15.64 -8.34 -1.15
C ARG A 82 14.94 -7.79 0.08
N GLU A 83 15.22 -6.55 0.46
CA GLU A 83 14.53 -5.90 1.58
C GLU A 83 13.02 -5.80 1.34
N ILE A 84 12.58 -5.52 0.11
CA ILE A 84 11.17 -5.49 -0.27
C ILE A 84 10.54 -6.89 -0.12
N GLU A 85 11.19 -7.92 -0.65
CA GLU A 85 10.74 -9.33 -0.55
C GLU A 85 10.61 -9.78 0.91
N GLU A 86 11.62 -9.51 1.73
CA GLU A 86 11.63 -9.81 3.16
C GLU A 86 10.55 -9.02 3.91
N THR A 87 10.33 -7.76 3.54
CA THR A 87 9.27 -6.92 4.11
C THR A 87 7.90 -7.53 3.80
N PHE A 88 7.61 -7.91 2.55
CA PHE A 88 6.33 -8.54 2.18
C PHE A 88 6.07 -9.83 2.97
N THR A 89 7.10 -10.65 3.14
CA THR A 89 7.00 -11.88 3.93
C THR A 89 6.70 -11.58 5.40
N THR A 90 7.41 -10.62 5.98
CA THR A 90 7.29 -10.23 7.38
C THR A 90 5.91 -9.64 7.69
N VAL A 91 5.45 -8.68 6.88
CA VAL A 91 4.19 -7.98 7.15
C VAL A 91 2.98 -8.90 7.03
N LEU A 92 3.00 -9.87 6.10
CA LEU A 92 1.93 -10.86 5.97
C LEU A 92 1.94 -11.87 7.11
N ARG A 93 3.13 -12.32 7.55
CA ARG A 93 3.25 -13.17 8.74
C ARG A 93 2.67 -12.45 9.95
N ASP A 94 3.11 -11.23 10.22
CA ASP A 94 2.68 -10.47 11.39
C ASP A 94 1.17 -10.15 11.34
N PHE A 95 0.62 -9.87 10.16
CA PHE A 95 -0.82 -9.72 9.95
C PHE A 95 -1.59 -11.01 10.25
N SER A 96 -1.12 -12.15 9.75
CA SER A 96 -1.73 -13.45 10.03
C SER A 96 -1.65 -13.79 11.52
N GLU A 97 -0.53 -13.54 12.18
CA GLU A 97 -0.36 -13.77 13.63
C GLU A 97 -1.31 -12.92 14.48
N ARG A 98 -1.51 -11.64 14.14
CA ARG A 98 -2.52 -10.79 14.80
C ARG A 98 -3.94 -11.30 14.54
N SER A 99 -4.24 -11.71 13.31
CA SER A 99 -5.55 -12.25 12.94
C SER A 99 -5.85 -13.59 13.61
N ALA A 100 -4.83 -14.36 13.98
CA ALA A 100 -4.96 -15.64 14.67
C ALA A 100 -5.43 -15.52 16.13
N ARG A 101 -5.22 -14.36 16.76
CA ARG A 101 -5.46 -14.19 18.18
C ARG A 101 -6.95 -14.32 18.51
N PRO A 102 -7.34 -15.06 19.57
CA PRO A 102 -8.74 -15.28 19.92
C PRO A 102 -9.55 -14.00 20.14
N GLU A 103 -8.90 -12.95 20.66
CA GLU A 103 -9.48 -11.65 20.98
C GLU A 103 -9.68 -10.74 19.77
N THR A 104 -9.09 -11.06 18.61
CA THR A 104 -9.19 -10.22 17.42
C THR A 104 -10.63 -10.26 16.90
N SER A 105 -11.32 -9.12 17.00
CA SER A 105 -12.68 -8.96 16.48
C SER A 105 -12.67 -8.87 14.95
N PHE A 106 -13.81 -9.13 14.30
CA PHE A 106 -13.94 -8.94 12.86
C PHE A 106 -13.63 -7.50 12.43
N SER A 107 -14.04 -6.50 13.21
CA SER A 107 -13.72 -5.09 12.95
C SER A 107 -12.22 -4.83 13.04
N ALA A 108 -11.52 -5.38 14.03
CA ALA A 108 -10.07 -5.24 14.17
C ALA A 108 -9.35 -5.92 13.00
N PHE A 109 -9.80 -7.09 12.57
CA PHE A 109 -9.27 -7.79 11.41
C PHE A 109 -9.38 -6.96 10.10
N ILE A 110 -10.54 -6.37 9.83
CA ILE A 110 -10.73 -5.48 8.67
C ILE A 110 -9.88 -4.21 8.81
N SER A 111 -9.79 -3.64 10.01
CA SER A 111 -8.95 -2.47 10.29
C SER A 111 -7.47 -2.76 10.03
N ASP A 112 -6.96 -3.88 10.51
CA ASP A 112 -5.57 -4.32 10.31
C ASP A 112 -5.26 -4.56 8.83
N ALA A 113 -6.19 -5.18 8.09
CA ALA A 113 -6.07 -5.38 6.66
C ALA A 113 -6.00 -4.04 5.90
N PHE A 114 -6.85 -3.08 6.28
CA PHE A 114 -6.81 -1.72 5.74
C PHE A 114 -5.48 -1.03 6.05
N ASP A 115 -5.04 -1.05 7.30
CA ASP A 115 -3.82 -0.38 7.72
C ASP A 115 -2.59 -0.94 7.00
N LEU A 116 -2.57 -2.25 6.74
CA LEU A 116 -1.52 -2.91 5.97
C LEU A 116 -1.47 -2.37 4.55
N VAL A 117 -2.56 -2.45 3.77
CA VAL A 117 -2.52 -2.00 2.37
C VAL A 117 -2.28 -0.49 2.25
N ALA A 118 -2.87 0.31 3.16
CA ALA A 118 -2.73 1.75 3.16
C ALA A 118 -1.32 2.21 3.54
N ARG A 119 -0.62 1.45 4.40
CA ARG A 119 0.76 1.76 4.80
C ARG A 119 1.75 1.60 3.65
N TYR A 120 1.53 0.62 2.78
CA TYR A 120 2.42 0.28 1.66
C TYR A 120 1.89 0.73 0.29
N ALA A 121 0.80 1.51 0.27
CA ALA A 121 0.06 1.88 -0.94
C ALA A 121 0.93 2.39 -2.10
N ALA A 122 1.86 3.31 -1.83
CA ALA A 122 2.72 3.90 -2.87
C ALA A 122 3.55 2.83 -3.60
N GLY A 123 4.23 1.96 -2.85
CA GLY A 123 5.05 0.88 -3.41
C GLY A 123 4.21 -0.21 -4.09
N LEU A 124 3.09 -0.63 -3.48
CA LEU A 124 2.20 -1.63 -4.08
C LEU A 124 1.63 -1.15 -5.41
N LEU A 125 1.09 0.08 -5.46
CA LEU A 125 0.58 0.68 -6.69
C LEU A 125 1.69 0.94 -7.71
N PHE A 126 2.87 1.38 -7.26
CA PHE A 126 4.02 1.53 -8.16
C PHE A 126 4.31 0.21 -8.87
N ILE A 127 4.46 -0.89 -8.13
CA ILE A 127 4.78 -2.19 -8.72
C ILE A 127 3.65 -2.64 -9.65
N GLU A 128 2.40 -2.50 -9.23
CA GLU A 128 1.24 -2.88 -10.04
C GLU A 128 1.19 -2.14 -11.39
N LYS A 129 1.36 -0.82 -11.38
CA LYS A 129 1.27 0.00 -12.60
C LYS A 129 2.50 -0.13 -13.50
N ASN A 130 3.61 -0.65 -12.99
CA ASN A 130 4.88 -0.79 -13.70
C ASN A 130 5.35 -2.25 -13.83
N GLN A 131 4.43 -3.21 -13.71
CA GLN A 131 4.75 -4.64 -13.63
C GLN A 131 5.52 -5.21 -14.83
N TYR A 132 5.34 -4.64 -16.03
CA TYR A 132 6.05 -5.07 -17.24
C TYR A 132 7.50 -4.55 -17.31
N GLU A 133 7.80 -3.45 -16.61
CA GLU A 133 9.14 -2.88 -16.56
C GLU A 133 9.97 -3.51 -15.43
N PHE A 134 9.31 -3.98 -14.38
CA PHE A 134 9.94 -4.53 -13.17
C PHE A 134 9.41 -5.92 -12.84
N GLU A 135 9.65 -6.90 -13.73
CA GLU A 135 9.08 -8.24 -13.64
C GLU A 135 9.37 -8.97 -12.32
N LYS A 136 10.59 -8.79 -11.77
CA LYS A 136 10.97 -9.41 -10.49
C LYS A 136 10.18 -8.85 -9.32
N LEU A 137 10.05 -7.52 -9.23
CA LEU A 137 9.19 -6.86 -8.23
C LEU A 137 7.72 -7.26 -8.42
N ALA A 138 7.26 -7.38 -9.66
CA ALA A 138 5.90 -7.83 -9.97
C ALA A 138 5.65 -9.27 -9.50
N GLY A 139 6.66 -10.14 -9.59
CA GLY A 139 6.63 -11.49 -9.01
C GLY A 139 6.38 -11.44 -7.50
N TYR A 140 7.20 -10.69 -6.76
CA TYR A 140 7.04 -10.52 -5.31
C TYR A 140 5.67 -9.95 -4.93
N TYR A 141 5.18 -8.95 -5.67
CA TYR A 141 3.86 -8.38 -5.42
C TYR A 141 2.73 -9.38 -5.68
N ARG A 142 2.84 -10.21 -6.72
CA ARG A 142 1.85 -11.25 -7.03
C ARG A 142 1.76 -12.28 -5.91
N ASP A 143 2.91 -12.74 -5.42
CA ASP A 143 2.97 -13.70 -4.32
C ASP A 143 2.40 -13.11 -3.02
N PHE A 144 2.75 -11.86 -2.73
CA PHE A 144 2.17 -11.10 -1.62
C PHE A 144 0.64 -11.00 -1.75
N ARG A 145 0.11 -10.62 -2.92
CA ARG A 145 -1.32 -10.44 -3.15
C ARG A 145 -2.08 -11.76 -3.00
N ASN A 146 -1.53 -12.86 -3.52
CA ASN A 146 -2.13 -14.19 -3.39
C ASN A 146 -2.21 -14.61 -1.92
N ARG A 147 -1.11 -14.49 -1.16
CA ARG A 147 -1.07 -14.83 0.26
C ARG A 147 -1.97 -13.94 1.11
N PHE A 148 -2.05 -12.65 0.79
CA PHE A 148 -2.99 -11.72 1.44
C PHE A 148 -4.43 -12.19 1.21
N PHE A 149 -4.81 -12.52 -0.03
CA PHE A 149 -6.14 -13.02 -0.36
C PHE A 149 -6.47 -14.34 0.36
N GLU A 150 -5.53 -15.28 0.40
CA GLU A 150 -5.67 -16.55 1.12
C GLU A 150 -5.87 -16.33 2.62
N THR A 151 -5.07 -15.44 3.22
CA THR A 151 -5.18 -15.07 4.64
C THR A 151 -6.54 -14.44 4.93
N MET A 152 -6.97 -13.51 4.07
CA MET A 152 -8.28 -12.86 4.19
C MET A 152 -9.43 -13.89 4.14
N THR A 153 -9.36 -14.82 3.19
CA THR A 153 -10.34 -15.89 3.02
C THR A 153 -10.38 -16.82 4.23
N PHE A 154 -9.21 -17.25 4.72
CA PHE A 154 -9.09 -18.15 5.85
C PHE A 154 -9.74 -17.59 7.11
N TYR A 155 -9.38 -16.36 7.49
CA TYR A 155 -9.91 -15.75 8.71
C TYR A 155 -11.38 -15.34 8.59
N PHE A 156 -11.82 -14.87 7.41
CA PHE A 156 -13.23 -14.61 7.15
C PHE A 156 -14.09 -15.87 7.39
N ASN A 157 -13.67 -17.02 6.86
CA ASN A 157 -14.35 -18.30 7.09
C ASN A 157 -14.33 -18.71 8.56
N ARG A 158 -13.22 -18.50 9.28
CA ARG A 158 -13.18 -18.74 10.74
C ARG A 158 -14.17 -17.89 11.52
N TYR A 159 -14.38 -16.63 11.15
CA TYR A 159 -15.41 -15.79 11.79
C TYR A 159 -16.83 -16.31 11.51
N ILE A 160 -17.07 -16.88 10.33
CA ILE A 160 -18.35 -17.56 10.01
C ILE A 160 -18.52 -18.81 10.89
N GLU A 161 -17.51 -19.68 10.94
CA GLU A 161 -17.52 -20.94 11.70
C GLU A 161 -17.75 -20.71 13.19
N ARG A 162 -17.08 -19.71 13.77
CA ARG A 162 -17.26 -19.29 15.17
C ARG A 162 -18.58 -18.57 15.41
N GLY A 163 -19.29 -18.22 14.35
CA GLY A 163 -20.55 -17.50 14.46
C GLY A 163 -20.42 -16.04 14.90
N VAL A 164 -19.28 -15.41 14.63
CA VAL A 164 -19.09 -13.98 14.89
C VAL A 164 -19.80 -13.15 13.81
N ILE A 165 -19.78 -13.63 12.56
CA ILE A 165 -20.44 -12.98 11.42
C ILE A 165 -21.43 -13.92 10.74
N ARG A 166 -22.35 -13.37 9.94
CA ARG A 166 -23.27 -14.18 9.12
C ARG A 166 -22.53 -14.86 7.97
N LYS A 167 -23.03 -16.01 7.52
CA LYS A 167 -22.57 -16.63 6.26
C LYS A 167 -23.24 -15.92 5.06
N PRO A 168 -22.48 -15.26 4.17
CA PRO A 168 -23.04 -14.74 2.92
C PRO A 168 -23.38 -15.89 1.94
N HIS A 169 -24.23 -15.61 0.95
CA HIS A 169 -24.61 -16.60 -0.07
C HIS A 169 -23.36 -17.11 -0.83
N PHE A 170 -22.45 -16.21 -1.19
CA PHE A 170 -21.20 -16.55 -1.89
C PHE A 170 -19.98 -16.02 -1.12
N PRO A 171 -19.43 -16.79 -0.17
CA PRO A 171 -18.32 -16.35 0.69
C PRO A 171 -17.07 -15.88 -0.06
N GLN A 172 -16.69 -16.55 -1.14
CA GLN A 172 -15.52 -16.18 -1.94
C GLN A 172 -15.64 -14.78 -2.56
N TYR A 173 -16.82 -14.41 -3.07
CA TYR A 173 -17.04 -13.09 -3.67
C TYR A 173 -17.20 -12.01 -2.60
N ALA A 174 -17.68 -12.37 -1.40
CA ALA A 174 -17.69 -11.46 -0.25
C ALA A 174 -16.27 -11.05 0.15
N VAL A 175 -15.32 -12.00 0.17
CA VAL A 175 -13.90 -11.71 0.47
C VAL A 175 -13.28 -10.84 -0.62
N THR A 176 -13.51 -11.15 -1.90
CA THR A 176 -13.08 -10.27 -3.01
C THR A 176 -13.62 -8.86 -2.81
N HIS A 177 -14.91 -8.70 -2.56
CA HIS A 177 -15.51 -7.37 -2.34
C HIS A 177 -14.89 -6.63 -1.14
N ILE A 178 -14.64 -7.33 -0.03
CA ILE A 178 -13.96 -6.76 1.15
C ILE A 178 -12.57 -6.24 0.76
N ILE A 179 -11.77 -7.05 0.07
CA ILE A 179 -10.42 -6.69 -0.36
C ILE A 179 -10.47 -5.49 -1.30
N GLU A 180 -11.31 -5.52 -2.34
CA GLU A 180 -11.42 -4.42 -3.31
C GLU A 180 -11.89 -3.11 -2.65
N THR A 181 -12.78 -3.19 -1.66
CA THR A 181 -13.20 -2.02 -0.86
C THR A 181 -12.03 -1.47 -0.05
N ILE A 182 -11.28 -2.34 0.63
CA ILE A 182 -10.11 -1.97 1.42
C ILE A 182 -9.00 -1.38 0.54
N THR A 183 -8.68 -2.00 -0.59
CA THR A 183 -7.62 -1.53 -1.49
C THR A 183 -7.99 -0.20 -2.12
N TRP A 184 -9.25 -0.02 -2.53
CA TRP A 184 -9.69 1.25 -3.11
C TRP A 184 -9.55 2.42 -2.11
N TRP A 185 -10.09 2.27 -0.89
CA TRP A 185 -10.02 3.31 0.14
C TRP A 185 -8.63 3.45 0.77
N GLY A 186 -7.85 2.38 0.83
CA GLY A 186 -6.52 2.39 1.43
C GLY A 186 -5.43 2.88 0.47
N MET A 187 -5.60 2.65 -0.82
CA MET A 187 -4.57 2.86 -1.84
C MET A 187 -5.03 3.82 -2.94
N ASP A 188 -6.03 3.41 -3.72
CA ASP A 188 -6.40 4.10 -4.97
C ASP A 188 -6.93 5.52 -4.75
N ILE A 189 -7.70 5.75 -3.68
CA ILE A 189 -8.29 7.07 -3.40
C ILE A 189 -7.25 8.20 -3.38
N ARG A 190 -6.02 7.90 -2.98
CA ARG A 190 -4.91 8.87 -2.88
C ARG A 190 -4.23 9.16 -4.20
N TYR A 191 -4.15 8.16 -5.09
CA TYR A 191 -3.25 8.23 -6.25
C TYR A 191 -3.97 8.15 -7.59
N SER A 192 -5.03 7.33 -7.70
CA SER A 192 -5.66 6.95 -8.97
C SER A 192 -7.14 7.33 -9.06
N ALA A 193 -7.74 7.86 -7.99
CA ALA A 193 -9.13 8.31 -8.04
C ALA A 193 -9.36 9.40 -9.10
N PHE A 194 -10.47 9.25 -9.84
CA PHE A 194 -10.92 10.24 -10.82
C PHE A 194 -11.25 11.59 -10.15
N ASN A 195 -12.02 11.54 -9.05
CA ASN A 195 -12.26 12.68 -8.18
C ASN A 195 -11.33 12.57 -6.99
N GLN A 196 -10.31 13.43 -6.92
CA GLN A 196 -9.47 13.52 -5.72
C GLN A 196 -10.29 14.10 -4.58
N LEU A 197 -10.63 13.24 -3.62
CA LEU A 197 -11.25 13.64 -2.37
C LEU A 197 -10.15 13.96 -1.36
N ASP A 198 -10.29 15.08 -0.66
CA ASP A 198 -9.46 15.40 0.51
C ASP A 198 -9.99 14.61 1.71
N ILE A 199 -9.58 13.34 1.80
CA ILE A 199 -9.96 12.42 2.86
C ILE A 199 -8.72 11.88 3.57
N SER A 200 -8.72 11.93 4.90
CA SER A 200 -7.62 11.40 5.71
C SER A 200 -7.59 9.86 5.68
N LYS A 201 -6.47 9.27 6.13
CA LYS A 201 -6.36 7.81 6.30
C LYS A 201 -7.46 7.30 7.24
N GLU A 202 -7.66 8.02 8.33
CA GLU A 202 -8.56 7.68 9.42
C GLU A 202 -10.00 7.71 8.92
N GLN A 203 -10.39 8.75 8.19
CA GLN A 203 -11.72 8.86 7.59
C GLN A 203 -11.96 7.74 6.56
N ALA A 204 -10.99 7.45 5.70
CA ALA A 204 -11.11 6.35 4.73
C ALA A 204 -11.28 4.99 5.45
N ARG A 205 -10.57 4.76 6.55
CA ARG A 205 -10.74 3.56 7.38
C ARG A 205 -12.14 3.50 8.00
N GLU A 206 -12.63 4.60 8.54
CA GLU A 206 -13.97 4.70 9.11
C GLU A 206 -15.04 4.35 8.07
N VAL A 207 -14.93 4.86 6.84
CA VAL A 207 -15.83 4.51 5.74
C VAL A 207 -15.81 3.01 5.45
N VAL A 208 -14.64 2.39 5.40
CA VAL A 208 -14.50 0.93 5.19
C VAL A 208 -15.18 0.15 6.31
N LEU A 209 -14.93 0.50 7.57
CA LEU A 209 -15.47 -0.21 8.72
C LEU A 209 -16.99 -0.03 8.84
N ASP A 210 -17.50 1.18 8.62
CA ASP A 210 -18.93 1.51 8.66
C ASP A 210 -19.74 0.74 7.59
N ASN A 211 -19.14 0.49 6.43
CA ASN A 211 -19.79 -0.29 5.37
C ASN A 211 -19.65 -1.81 5.57
N LEU A 212 -18.46 -2.29 5.93
CA LEU A 212 -18.18 -3.72 5.96
C LEU A 212 -18.64 -4.39 7.26
N VAL A 213 -18.41 -3.80 8.43
CA VAL A 213 -18.67 -4.47 9.70
C VAL A 213 -20.17 -4.74 9.90
N PRO A 214 -21.08 -3.75 9.74
CA PRO A 214 -22.51 -4.00 9.86
C PRO A 214 -23.05 -4.93 8.78
N ALA A 215 -22.50 -4.89 7.56
CA ALA A 215 -22.96 -5.74 6.45
C ALA A 215 -22.81 -7.24 6.72
N TYR A 216 -21.88 -7.65 7.60
CA TYR A 216 -21.68 -9.04 8.00
C TYR A 216 -22.13 -9.34 9.43
N ALA A 217 -22.66 -8.36 10.15
CA ALA A 217 -23.24 -8.58 11.47
C ALA A 217 -24.34 -9.65 11.39
N ARG A 218 -24.47 -10.45 12.44
CA ARG A 218 -25.64 -11.32 12.58
C ARG A 218 -26.85 -10.42 12.80
N THR A 219 -27.80 -10.45 11.88
CA THR A 219 -29.13 -9.93 12.17
C THR A 219 -29.70 -10.77 13.31
N HIS A 220 -30.08 -10.14 14.41
CA HIS A 220 -31.05 -10.76 15.29
C HIS A 220 -32.30 -10.96 14.43
N ALA A 221 -32.55 -12.21 14.02
CA ALA A 221 -33.85 -12.56 13.51
C ALA A 221 -34.84 -12.22 14.63
N GLY A 222 -35.58 -11.13 14.43
CA GLY A 222 -36.80 -10.89 15.16
C GLY A 222 -37.67 -12.15 15.04
N LYS A 223 -38.23 -12.53 16.18
CA LYS A 223 -39.13 -13.65 16.41
C LYS A 223 -40.08 -13.95 15.24
#